data_AF-A0A7R9JDY1-F1
#
_entry.id   AF-A0A7R9JDY1-F1
#
_cell.length_a   1.000
_cell.length_b   1.000
_cell.length_c   1.000
_cell.angle_alpha   90.00
_cell.angle_beta   90.00
_cell.angle_gamma   90.00
#
_symmetry.space_group_name_H-M   'P 1'
#
loop_
_entity.id
_entity.type
_entity.pdbx_description
1 polymer ?
#
loop_
_entity_poly.entity_id
_entity_poly.type
_entity_poly.pdbx_seq_one_letter_code
_entity_poly.pdbx_strand_id
1 'polypeptide(L)' 'MDMDRVMALKIIKNVEKYREAAKLEINALEKIAEKDPEGRNLCVKMLDWFDYRGHMCLAFEMLGLSVFDFLVSCDTTIPL' A
#
# COMPACT_ATOMS: atom_id res chain seq x y z
N MET A 1 -15.61 -22.22 -3.80
CA MET A 1 -15.43 -20.80 -4.15
C MET A 1 -14.17 -20.36 -3.43
N ASP A 2 -13.00 -20.59 -4.02
CA ASP A 2 -11.75 -20.10 -3.46
C ASP A 2 -11.70 -18.59 -3.70
N MET A 3 -12.11 -17.82 -2.69
CA MET A 3 -11.91 -16.38 -2.65
C MET A 3 -10.69 -16.05 -1.79
N ASP A 4 -9.55 -16.70 -2.09
CA ASP A 4 -8.25 -16.21 -1.64
C ASP A 4 -7.93 -14.93 -2.41
N ARG A 5 -8.59 -13.84 -2.01
CA ARG A 5 -8.34 -12.52 -2.55
C ARG A 5 -6.98 -12.07 -2.03
N VAL A 6 -5.98 -12.14 -2.91
CA VAL A 6 -4.64 -11.64 -2.61
C VAL A 6 -4.72 -10.13 -2.38
N MET A 7 -4.12 -9.68 -1.29
CA MET A 7 -4.07 -8.28 -0.88
C MET A 7 -2.65 -7.91 -0.43
N ALA A 8 -2.30 -6.64 -0.56
CA ALA A 8 -1.04 -6.13 -0.06
C ALA A 8 -1.23 -5.62 1.37
N LEU A 9 -0.50 -6.18 2.33
CA LEU A 9 -0.54 -5.75 3.73
C LEU A 9 0.73 -4.98 4.10
N LYS A 10 0.59 -3.69 4.39
CA LYS A 10 1.68 -2.83 4.86
C LYS A 10 1.70 -2.84 6.39
N ILE A 11 2.72 -3.46 6.97
CA ILE A 11 2.90 -3.52 8.43
C ILE A 11 3.88 -2.42 8.86
N ILE A 12 3.40 -1.49 9.68
CA ILE A 12 4.20 -0.38 10.20
C ILE A 12 4.88 -0.80 11.50
N LYS A 13 6.17 -0.46 11.66
CA LYS A 13 6.93 -0.74 12.90
C LYS A 13 6.25 -0.06 14.10
N ASN A 14 6.22 -0.74 15.23
CA ASN A 14 5.66 -0.23 16.50
C ASN A 14 6.60 0.82 17.12
N VAL A 15 6.69 1.97 16.46
CA VAL A 15 7.50 3.12 16.85
C VAL A 15 6.65 4.36 16.60
N GLU A 16 6.48 5.19 17.62
CA GLU A 16 5.51 6.27 17.68
C GLU A 16 5.56 7.22 16.48
N LYS A 17 6.76 7.64 16.06
CA LYS A 17 6.96 8.47 14.87
C LYS A 17 6.37 7.86 13.58
N TYR A 18 6.55 6.55 13.38
CA TYR A 18 6.00 5.87 12.20
C TYR A 18 4.50 5.67 12.33
N ARG A 19 3.99 5.54 13.56
CA ARG A 19 2.56 5.46 13.81
C ARG A 19 1.87 6.78 13.47
N GLU A 20 2.42 7.91 13.88
CA GLU A 20 1.87 9.22 13.49
C GLU A 20 1.85 9.40 11.98
N ALA A 21 2.94 9.04 11.30
CA ALA A 21 3.01 9.08 9.85
C ALA A 21 1.96 8.18 9.18
N ALA A 22 1.75 6.97 9.70
CA ALA A 22 0.74 6.05 9.17
C ALA A 22 -0.69 6.55 9.40
N LYS A 23 -0.98 7.24 10.51
CA LYS A 23 -2.30 7.90 10.71
C LYS A 23 -2.54 9.01 9.69
N LEU A 24 -1.50 9.78 9.34
CA LEU A 24 -1.60 10.79 8.28
C LEU A 24 -1.84 10.13 6.92
N GLU A 25 -1.18 9.01 6.65
CA GLU A 25 -1.38 8.22 5.43
C GLU A 25 -2.82 7.69 5.33
N ILE A 26 -3.35 7.10 6.41
CA ILE A 26 -4.75 6.62 6.48
C ILE A 26 -5.74 7.75 6.18
N ASN A 27 -5.61 8.91 6.86
CA ASN A 27 -6.51 10.05 6.66
C ASN A 27 -6.44 10.60 5.22
N ALA A 28 -5.25 10.62 4.63
CA ALA A 28 -5.09 11.00 3.23
C ALA A 28 -5.80 10.01 2.29
N LEU A 29 -5.61 8.71 2.51
CA LEU A 29 -6.22 7.65 1.70
C LEU A 29 -7.75 7.62 1.83
N GLU A 30 -8.30 7.83 3.02
CA GLU A 30 -9.74 7.95 3.24
C GLU A 30 -10.33 9.11 2.42
N LYS A 31 -9.70 10.29 2.48
CA LYS A 31 -10.11 11.46 1.68
C LYS A 31 -9.99 11.23 0.18
N ILE A 32 -8.98 10.48 -0.25
CA ILE A 32 -8.83 10.10 -1.67
C ILE A 32 -9.96 9.16 -2.07
N ALA A 33 -10.29 8.16 -1.25
CA ALA A 33 -11.38 7.23 -1.51
C ALA A 33 -12.74 7.94 -1.59
N GLU A 34 -12.98 8.94 -0.74
CA GLU A 34 -14.19 9.78 -0.78
C GLU A 34 -14.27 10.63 -2.07
N LYS A 35 -13.13 11.14 -2.55
CA LYS A 35 -13.06 12.02 -3.72
C LYS A 35 -12.95 11.27 -5.05
N ASP A 36 -12.51 10.02 -5.03
CA ASP A 36 -12.38 9.17 -6.21
C ASP A 36 -13.06 7.80 -6.01
N PRO A 37 -14.40 7.78 -5.83
CA PRO A 37 -15.15 6.54 -5.64
C PRO A 37 -15.10 5.63 -6.88
N GLU A 38 -14.90 6.20 -8.06
CA GLU A 38 -14.79 5.47 -9.32
C GLU A 38 -13.37 4.96 -9.60
N GLY A 39 -12.35 5.39 -8.84
CA GLY A 39 -10.95 4.99 -9.02
C GLY A 39 -10.35 5.48 -10.34
N ARG A 40 -10.80 6.62 -10.86
CA ARG A 40 -10.36 7.17 -12.15
C ARG A 40 -9.00 7.84 -12.08
N ASN A 41 -8.52 8.18 -10.89
CA ASN A 41 -7.26 8.88 -10.69
C ASN A 41 -6.07 7.93 -10.44
N LEU A 42 -6.24 6.61 -10.68
CA LEU A 42 -5.20 5.59 -10.53
C LEU A 42 -4.51 5.61 -9.15
N CYS A 43 -5.23 6.06 -8.12
CA CYS A 43 -4.74 6.09 -6.75
C CYS A 43 -4.93 4.72 -6.11
N VAL A 44 -3.97 4.30 -5.29
CA VAL A 44 -4.05 3.03 -4.55
C VAL A 44 -5.27 3.04 -3.62
N LYS A 45 -6.09 1.98 -3.68
CA LYS A 45 -7.25 1.83 -2.81
C LYS A 45 -6.85 1.10 -1.53
N MET A 46 -6.98 1.82 -0.41
CA MET A 46 -6.95 1.21 0.91
C MET A 46 -8.27 0.48 1.15
N LEU A 47 -8.18 -0.81 1.47
CA LEU A 47 -9.33 -1.68 1.73
C LEU A 47 -9.75 -1.62 3.18
N ASP A 48 -8.77 -1.67 4.09
CA ASP A 48 -8.99 -1.64 5.53
C ASP A 48 -7.69 -1.25 6.26
N TRP A 49 -7.79 -0.88 7.52
CA TRP A 49 -6.64 -0.71 8.40
C TRP A 49 -6.95 -1.17 9.82
N PHE A 50 -5.96 -1.74 10.49
CA PHE A 50 -6.12 -2.25 11.84
C PHE A 50 -4.84 -2.12 12.67
N ASP A 51 -4.97 -2.04 13.99
CA ASP A 51 -3.83 -2.19 14.90
C ASP A 51 -3.73 -3.65 15.35
N TYR A 52 -2.54 -4.22 15.17
CA TYR A 52 -2.22 -5.56 15.66
C TYR A 52 -0.94 -5.53 16.50
N ARG A 53 -1.08 -5.79 17.81
CA ARG A 53 0.03 -5.82 18.78
C ARG A 53 0.90 -4.55 18.76
N GLY A 54 0.29 -3.40 18.49
CA GLY A 54 0.97 -2.12 18.40
C GLY A 54 1.60 -1.83 17.02
N HIS A 55 1.41 -2.71 16.04
CA HIS A 55 1.73 -2.42 14.66
C HIS A 55 0.47 -1.93 13.95
N MET A 56 0.55 -0.78 13.28
CA MET A 56 -0.53 -0.39 12.37
C MET A 56 -0.34 -1.11 11.05
N CYS A 57 -1.39 -1.80 10.63
CA CYS A 57 -1.44 -2.61 9.43
C CYS A 57 -2.46 -1.99 8.48
N LEU A 58 -2.03 -1.67 7.27
CA LEU A 58 -2.90 -1.13 6.23
C LEU A 58 -3.02 -2.17 5.12
N ALA A 59 -4.25 -2.53 4.79
CA ALA A 59 -4.57 -3.47 3.71
C ALA A 59 -4.91 -2.67 2.44
N PHE A 60 -4.28 -3.06 1.34
CA PHE A 60 -4.43 -2.45 0.03
C PHE A 60 -4.80 -3.49 -1.01
N GLU A 61 -5.34 -3.04 -2.14
CA GLU A 61 -5.42 -3.88 -3.32
C GLU A 61 -4.03 -4.36 -3.76
N MET A 62 -3.95 -5.60 -4.25
CA MET A 62 -2.70 -6.14 -4.76
C MET A 62 -2.40 -5.51 -6.12
N LEU A 63 -1.33 -4.70 -6.17
CA LEU A 63 -0.81 -4.10 -7.40
C LEU A 63 0.39 -4.90 -7.93
N GLY A 64 0.80 -4.59 -9.16
CA GLY A 64 1.98 -5.18 -9.78
C GLY A 64 3.31 -4.64 -9.23
N LEU A 65 4.41 -4.99 -9.90
CA LEU A 65 5.74 -4.52 -9.54
C LEU A 65 5.84 -3.00 -9.65
N SER A 66 6.68 -2.42 -8.79
CA SER A 66 7.07 -1.02 -8.91
C SER A 66 7.82 -0.80 -10.23
N VAL A 67 7.62 0.35 -10.88
CA VAL A 67 8.39 0.76 -12.06
C VAL A 67 9.89 0.78 -11.77
N PHE A 68 10.29 1.05 -10.52
CA PHE A 68 11.67 0.98 -10.09
C PHE A 68 12.21 -0.46 -10.14
N ASP A 69 11.48 -1.41 -9.57
CA ASP A 69 11.85 -2.83 -9.61
C ASP A 69 11.89 -3.35 -11.05
N PHE A 70 10.94 -2.88 -11.88
CA PHE A 70 10.92 -3.17 -13.32
C PHE A 70 12.17 -2.64 -14.02
N LEU A 71 12.55 -1.38 -13.79
CA LEU A 71 13.74 -0.76 -14.40
C LEU A 71 15.03 -1.48 -13.98
N VAL A 72 15.19 -1.77 -12.69
CA VAL A 72 16.35 -2.52 -12.16
C VAL A 72 16.43 -3.92 -12.77
N SER A 73 15.29 -4.57 -13.00
CA SER A 73 15.27 -5.88 -13.66
C SER A 73 15.69 -5.81 -15.13
N CYS A 74 15.32 -4.74 -15.86
CA CYS A 74 15.69 -4.54 -17.26
C CYS A 74 17.16 -4.15 -17.44
N ASP A 75 17.77 -3.45 -16.47
CA ASP A 75 19.17 -3.02 -16.55
C ASP A 75 20.18 -4.16 -16.29
N THR A 76 19.73 -5.37 -15.93
CA THR A 76 20.61 -6.56 -15.84
C THR A 76 21.13 -7.07 -17.20
N THR A 77 20.86 -6.35 -18.30
CA THR A 77 21.47 -6.57 -19.61
C THR A 77 22.73 -5.73 -19.89
N ILE A 78 23.20 -4.91 -18.93
CA ILE A 78 24.49 -4.22 -19.04
C ILE A 78 25.51 -4.97 -18.17
N PRO A 79 26.35 -5.86 -18.74
CA PRO A 79 27.44 -6.47 -17.99
C PRO A 79 28.45 -5.38 -17.62
N LEU A 80 28.77 -5.28 -16.33
CA LEU A 80 30.03 -4.70 -15.86
C LEU A 80 31.21 -5.53 -16.38
#